data_AF-A0A7Y1AD33-F1
#
_entry.id   AF-A0A7Y1AD33-F1
#
_cell.length_a   1.000
_cell.length_b   1.000
_cell.length_c   1.000
_cell.angle_alpha   90.00
_cell.angle_beta   90.00
_cell.angle_gamma   90.00
#
_symmetry.space_group_name_H-M   'P 1'
#
loop_
_entity.id
_entity.type
_entity.pdbx_description
1 polymer ?
#
loop_
_entity_poly.entity_id
_entity_poly.type
_entity_poly.pdbx_seq_one_letter_code
_entity_poly.pdbx_strand_id
1 'polypeptide(L)'
;MKAVSQIQTLPLIEQDLPREDLSRLIAALYNKALAAKGVATLGQITVFNTKFADAVFNRNFIDLEHITNGLNDTGKAVFAEVTGVRLPKGQKVSREALRDWCGVSALDDQIRAAHREVKTCHDAAARHFKDGMPKIVAMVQDWYDKGLVVPMHQDKKHWLCNRALTAGMDLSARGVQGAQFRPYLEAFLKLQELRVQKGEIQEPLYVDPKAAAAPAPAITAVAAQVTEQTGFGF
;
A
#
# COMPACT_ATOMS: atom_id res chain seq x y z
N MET A 1 -4.18 34.65 -46.13
CA MET A 1 -4.01 33.34 -45.48
C MET A 1 -4.83 33.32 -44.21
N LYS A 2 -5.94 32.57 -44.17
CA LYS A 2 -6.81 32.51 -42.98
C LYS A 2 -6.15 31.59 -41.94
N ALA A 3 -5.84 32.14 -40.77
CA ALA A 3 -5.57 31.34 -39.59
C ALA A 3 -6.86 30.60 -39.23
N VAL A 4 -6.87 29.28 -39.46
CA VAL A 4 -7.89 28.41 -38.90
C VAL A 4 -7.56 28.29 -37.42
N SER A 5 -8.19 29.13 -36.60
CA SER A 5 -8.22 28.96 -35.16
C SER A 5 -8.81 27.57 -34.90
N GLN A 6 -7.95 26.61 -34.54
CA GLN A 6 -8.43 25.35 -33.98
C GLN A 6 -9.22 25.72 -32.74
N ILE A 7 -10.55 25.59 -32.82
CA ILE A 7 -11.41 25.62 -31.64
C ILE A 7 -10.92 24.44 -30.80
N GLN A 8 -10.14 24.70 -29.75
CA GLN A 8 -9.87 23.70 -28.73
C GLN A 8 -11.22 23.46 -28.05
N THR A 9 -11.94 22.46 -28.52
CA THR A 9 -13.10 21.93 -27.80
C THR A 9 -12.60 21.45 -26.45
N LEU A 10 -13.13 22.04 -25.37
CA LEU A 10 -12.85 21.61 -24.01
C LEU A 10 -13.07 20.10 -23.89
N PRO A 11 -12.19 19.37 -23.17
CA PRO A 11 -12.42 17.98 -22.80
C PRO A 11 -13.83 17.78 -22.28
N LEU A 12 -14.45 16.62 -22.58
CA LEU A 12 -15.83 16.34 -22.18
C LEU A 12 -16.05 16.50 -20.67
N ILE A 13 -15.04 16.13 -19.86
CA ILE A 13 -15.10 16.26 -18.40
C ILE A 13 -15.04 17.71 -17.89
N GLU A 14 -14.65 18.66 -18.73
CA GLU A 14 -14.59 20.11 -18.41
C GLU A 14 -15.82 20.87 -18.92
N GLN A 15 -16.80 20.18 -19.51
CA GLN A 15 -18.05 20.79 -19.95
C GLN A 15 -18.98 21.02 -18.76
N ASP A 16 -19.69 22.17 -18.77
CA ASP A 16 -20.68 22.54 -17.75
C ASP A 16 -22.01 21.79 -17.97
N LEU A 17 -21.97 20.48 -17.76
CA LEU A 17 -23.12 19.58 -17.86
C LEU A 17 -23.35 18.87 -16.53
N PRO A 18 -24.60 18.48 -16.21
CA PRO A 18 -24.87 17.68 -15.03
C PRO A 18 -24.06 16.39 -15.03
N ARG A 19 -23.56 16.00 -13.85
CA ARG A 19 -22.71 14.81 -13.68
C ARG A 19 -23.34 13.53 -14.24
N GLU A 20 -24.65 13.36 -14.06
CA GLU A 20 -25.38 12.19 -14.57
C GLU A 20 -25.36 12.13 -16.10
N ASP A 21 -25.55 13.28 -16.76
CA ASP A 21 -25.56 13.38 -18.21
C ASP A 21 -24.17 13.14 -18.79
N LEU A 22 -23.14 13.70 -18.17
CA LEU A 22 -21.76 13.41 -18.58
C LEU A 22 -21.38 11.94 -18.36
N SER A 23 -21.78 11.33 -17.24
CA SER A 23 -21.52 9.90 -16.99
C SER A 23 -22.17 9.02 -18.05
N ARG A 24 -23.42 9.32 -18.44
CA ARG A 24 -24.10 8.65 -19.55
C ARG A 24 -23.39 8.87 -20.90
N LEU A 25 -22.93 10.09 -21.19
CA LEU A 25 -22.19 10.40 -22.42
C LEU A 25 -20.87 9.62 -22.51
N ILE A 26 -20.08 9.60 -21.43
CA ILE A 26 -18.82 8.83 -21.39
C ILE A 26 -19.10 7.33 -21.55
N ALA A 27 -20.11 6.79 -20.86
CA ALA A 27 -20.48 5.39 -20.98
C ALA A 27 -20.92 5.03 -22.41
N ALA A 28 -21.69 5.92 -23.06
CA ALA A 28 -22.12 5.77 -24.45
C ALA A 28 -20.95 5.84 -25.44
N LEU A 29 -19.99 6.76 -25.23
CA LEU A 29 -18.76 6.84 -26.04
C LEU A 29 -17.95 5.55 -25.94
N TYR A 30 -17.80 5.00 -24.74
CA TYR A 30 -17.10 3.73 -24.56
C TYR A 30 -17.83 2.58 -25.26
N ASN A 31 -19.15 2.47 -25.08
CA ASN A 31 -19.95 1.44 -25.77
C ASN A 31 -19.82 1.55 -27.29
N LYS A 32 -19.91 2.77 -27.84
CA LYS A 32 -19.73 3.03 -29.27
C LYS A 32 -18.37 2.58 -29.77
N ALA A 33 -17.31 2.87 -29.02
CA ALA A 33 -15.95 2.47 -29.37
C ALA A 33 -15.76 0.94 -29.34
N LEU A 34 -16.38 0.24 -28.37
CA LEU A 34 -16.40 -1.23 -28.32
C LEU A 34 -17.24 -1.85 -29.45
N ALA A 35 -18.39 -1.25 -29.77
CA ALA A 35 -19.26 -1.72 -30.85
C ALA A 35 -18.58 -1.60 -32.21
N ALA A 36 -17.81 -0.52 -32.43
CA ALA A 36 -16.99 -0.37 -33.65
C ALA A 36 -15.90 -1.46 -33.80
N LYS A 37 -15.55 -2.15 -32.72
CA LYS A 37 -14.62 -3.29 -32.71
C LYS A 37 -15.33 -4.65 -32.72
N GLY A 38 -16.67 -4.68 -32.79
CA GLY A 38 -17.45 -5.91 -32.72
C GLY A 38 -17.48 -6.58 -31.35
N VAL A 39 -17.07 -5.88 -30.29
CA VAL A 39 -16.98 -6.42 -28.91
C VAL A 39 -18.26 -6.17 -28.11
N ALA A 40 -19.12 -5.25 -28.57
CA ALA A 40 -20.38 -4.90 -27.92
C ALA A 40 -21.47 -4.58 -28.95
N THR A 41 -22.74 -4.61 -28.52
CA THR A 41 -23.86 -4.08 -29.29
C THR A 41 -23.98 -2.58 -29.08
N LEU A 42 -24.09 -1.82 -30.16
CA LEU A 42 -24.26 -0.37 -30.11
C LEU A 42 -25.55 -0.01 -29.34
N GLY A 43 -25.44 0.89 -28.37
CA GLY A 43 -26.55 1.36 -27.55
C GLY A 43 -26.84 0.50 -26.32
N GLN A 44 -26.26 -0.70 -26.20
CA GLN A 44 -26.37 -1.52 -25.00
C GLN A 44 -25.31 -1.13 -23.97
N ILE A 45 -25.59 -0.06 -23.21
CA ILE A 45 -24.72 0.40 -22.13
C ILE A 45 -24.71 -0.65 -21.01
N THR A 46 -23.52 -1.18 -20.71
CA THR A 46 -23.31 -2.17 -19.66
C THR A 46 -22.79 -1.54 -18.38
N VAL A 47 -22.82 -2.30 -17.27
CA VAL A 47 -22.19 -1.92 -16.00
C VAL A 47 -20.70 -1.60 -16.16
N PHE A 48 -20.02 -2.25 -17.11
CA PHE A 48 -18.61 -1.94 -17.39
C PHE A 48 -18.45 -0.51 -17.93
N ASN A 49 -19.34 -0.06 -18.81
CA ASN A 49 -19.28 1.28 -19.40
C ASN A 49 -19.54 2.37 -18.35
N THR A 50 -20.52 2.15 -17.47
CA THR A 50 -20.83 3.10 -16.38
C THR A 50 -19.72 3.15 -15.35
N LYS A 51 -19.15 1.98 -14.96
CA LYS A 51 -17.98 1.94 -14.06
C LYS A 51 -16.78 2.71 -14.62
N PHE A 52 -16.52 2.61 -15.92
CA PHE A 52 -15.48 3.42 -16.54
C PHE A 52 -15.76 4.91 -16.42
N ALA A 53 -17.00 5.35 -16.73
CA ALA A 53 -17.38 6.76 -16.61
C ALA A 53 -17.20 7.28 -15.19
N ASP A 54 -17.70 6.53 -14.20
CA ASP A 54 -17.55 6.87 -12.78
C ASP A 54 -16.08 6.91 -12.36
N ALA A 55 -15.25 6.00 -12.87
CA ALA A 55 -13.84 5.96 -12.57
C ALA A 55 -13.09 7.17 -13.15
N VAL A 56 -13.44 7.62 -14.36
CA VAL A 56 -12.90 8.86 -14.94
C VAL A 56 -13.31 10.07 -14.09
N PHE A 57 -14.58 10.19 -13.71
CA PHE A 57 -15.06 11.29 -12.89
C PHE A 57 -14.37 11.38 -11.54
N ASN A 58 -14.28 10.26 -10.84
CA ASN A 58 -13.69 10.20 -9.51
C ASN A 58 -12.15 10.17 -9.55
N ARG A 59 -11.53 10.28 -10.73
CA ARG A 59 -10.09 10.10 -10.93
C ARG A 59 -9.57 8.82 -10.25
N ASN A 60 -10.37 7.76 -10.31
CA ASN A 60 -10.06 6.51 -9.62
C ASN A 60 -9.01 5.73 -10.41
N PHE A 61 -7.75 5.84 -9.97
CA PHE A 61 -6.62 5.16 -10.60
C PHE A 61 -6.80 3.64 -10.71
N ILE A 62 -7.48 3.02 -9.74
CA ILE A 62 -7.58 1.55 -9.66
C ILE A 62 -8.56 1.05 -10.71
N ASP A 63 -9.73 1.67 -10.77
CA ASP A 63 -10.77 1.27 -11.71
C ASP A 63 -10.38 1.61 -13.15
N LEU A 64 -9.47 2.57 -13.34
CA LEU A 64 -8.88 2.91 -14.65
C LEU A 64 -7.60 2.09 -14.97
N GLU A 65 -7.04 1.31 -14.05
CA GLU A 65 -5.77 0.61 -14.28
C GLU A 65 -5.82 -0.32 -15.52
N HIS A 66 -6.99 -0.86 -15.84
CA HIS A 66 -7.21 -1.74 -16.99
C HIS A 66 -6.97 -1.06 -18.37
N ILE A 67 -7.11 0.27 -18.49
CA ILE A 67 -6.81 0.97 -19.76
C ILE A 67 -5.32 1.14 -20.01
N THR A 68 -4.48 0.90 -19.00
CA THR A 68 -3.02 1.00 -19.14
C THR A 68 -2.42 -0.18 -19.89
N ASN A 69 -3.15 -1.29 -20.01
CA ASN A 69 -2.73 -2.46 -20.78
C ASN A 69 -2.34 -2.04 -22.21
N GLY A 70 -1.17 -2.47 -22.68
CA GLY A 70 -0.63 -2.10 -23.99
C GLY A 70 -1.51 -2.52 -25.17
N LEU A 71 -2.42 -3.47 -24.97
CA LEU A 71 -3.37 -3.95 -25.98
C LEU A 71 -4.72 -3.22 -25.96
N ASN A 72 -4.98 -2.38 -24.95
CA ASN A 72 -6.27 -1.70 -24.78
C ASN A 72 -6.30 -0.32 -25.45
N ASP A 73 -6.16 -0.30 -26.78
CA ASP A 73 -6.20 0.95 -27.56
C ASP A 73 -7.56 1.65 -27.48
N THR A 74 -8.66 0.87 -27.38
CA THR A 74 -10.02 1.42 -27.29
C THR A 74 -10.21 2.24 -26.02
N GLY A 75 -9.84 1.71 -24.86
CA GLY A 75 -9.96 2.43 -23.59
C GLY A 75 -9.10 3.68 -23.54
N LYS A 76 -7.87 3.62 -24.08
CA LYS A 76 -6.97 4.78 -24.19
C LYS A 76 -7.52 5.86 -25.12
N ALA A 77 -8.14 5.49 -26.24
CA ALA A 77 -8.75 6.43 -27.17
C ALA A 77 -9.94 7.16 -26.54
N VAL A 78 -10.85 6.43 -25.91
CA VAL A 78 -12.01 7.01 -25.20
C VAL A 78 -11.54 7.90 -24.05
N PHE A 79 -10.56 7.44 -23.25
CA PHE A 79 -9.97 8.25 -22.19
C PHE A 79 -9.39 9.57 -22.71
N ALA A 80 -8.67 9.54 -23.83
CA ALA A 80 -8.10 10.74 -24.44
C ALA A 80 -9.17 11.69 -25.01
N GLU A 81 -10.25 11.17 -25.57
CA GLU A 81 -11.38 11.97 -26.04
C GLU A 81 -12.10 12.67 -24.89
N VAL A 82 -12.29 11.96 -23.77
CA VAL A 82 -13.02 12.46 -22.61
C VAL A 82 -12.19 13.46 -21.78
N THR A 83 -10.91 13.17 -21.59
CA THR A 83 -10.03 13.92 -20.66
C THR A 83 -9.05 14.86 -21.36
N GLY A 84 -8.89 14.75 -22.67
CA GLY A 84 -7.83 15.42 -23.43
C GLY A 84 -6.43 14.80 -23.24
N VAL A 85 -6.28 13.82 -22.33
CA VAL A 85 -4.97 13.24 -21.98
C VAL A 85 -4.71 11.97 -22.76
N ARG A 86 -3.62 11.96 -23.52
CA ARG A 86 -3.19 10.78 -24.28
C ARG A 86 -2.26 9.92 -23.45
N LEU A 87 -2.70 8.70 -23.13
CA LEU A 87 -1.86 7.72 -22.46
C LEU A 87 -0.85 7.10 -23.44
N PRO A 88 0.44 6.96 -23.04
CA PRO A 88 1.46 6.27 -23.84
C PRO A 88 1.09 4.82 -24.21
N LYS A 89 1.72 4.29 -25.26
CA LYS A 89 1.51 2.90 -25.71
C LYS A 89 2.04 1.88 -24.70
N GLY A 90 3.23 2.12 -24.14
CA GLY A 90 3.87 1.20 -23.19
C GLY A 90 3.11 1.12 -21.86
N GLN A 91 2.88 -0.11 -21.36
CA GLN A 91 2.06 -0.34 -20.16
C GLN A 91 2.60 0.41 -18.92
N LYS A 92 3.91 0.33 -18.66
CA LYS A 92 4.54 0.99 -17.51
C LYS A 92 4.35 2.51 -17.55
N VAL A 93 4.69 3.12 -18.68
CA VAL A 93 4.61 4.58 -18.87
C VAL A 93 3.16 5.06 -18.92
N SER A 94 2.25 4.25 -19.48
CA SER A 94 0.81 4.52 -19.45
C SER A 94 0.24 4.55 -18.04
N ARG A 95 0.71 3.62 -17.19
CA ARG A 95 0.29 3.53 -15.80
C ARG A 95 0.82 4.69 -14.96
N GLU A 96 2.07 5.09 -15.18
CA GLU A 96 2.66 6.28 -14.55
C GLU A 96 1.90 7.56 -14.94
N ALA A 97 1.65 7.78 -16.24
CA ALA A 97 0.89 8.93 -16.72
C ALA A 97 -0.55 8.96 -16.17
N LEU A 98 -1.21 7.81 -16.08
CA LEU A 98 -2.55 7.71 -15.51
C LEU A 98 -2.54 8.01 -14.01
N ARG A 99 -1.56 7.48 -13.25
CA ARG A 99 -1.40 7.74 -11.82
C ARG A 99 -1.25 9.23 -11.55
N ASP A 100 -0.38 9.89 -12.33
CA ASP A 100 -0.11 11.31 -12.18
C ASP A 100 -1.35 12.15 -12.51
N TRP A 101 -2.11 11.80 -13.55
CA TRP A 101 -3.39 12.43 -13.86
C TRP A 101 -4.44 12.26 -12.74
N CYS A 102 -4.48 11.07 -12.14
CA CYS A 102 -5.35 10.78 -11.00
C CYS A 102 -4.93 11.50 -9.71
N GLY A 103 -3.74 12.11 -9.66
CA GLY A 103 -3.20 12.75 -8.46
C GLY A 103 -2.79 11.77 -7.37
N VAL A 104 -2.54 10.50 -7.72
CA VAL A 104 -2.10 9.48 -6.76
C VAL A 104 -0.58 9.57 -6.59
N SER A 105 -0.11 9.67 -5.35
CA SER A 105 1.34 9.70 -5.10
C SER A 105 1.98 8.35 -5.43
N ALA A 106 3.24 8.37 -5.86
CA ALA A 106 3.99 7.13 -6.10
C ALA A 106 4.07 6.26 -4.83
N LEU A 107 4.15 6.89 -3.66
CA LEU A 107 4.21 6.22 -2.36
C LEU A 107 2.89 5.53 -2.00
N ASP A 108 1.74 6.18 -2.23
CA ASP A 108 0.42 5.58 -1.99
C ASP A 108 0.18 4.36 -2.88
N ASP A 109 0.61 4.43 -4.13
CA ASP A 109 0.52 3.30 -5.05
C ASP A 109 1.44 2.15 -4.63
N GLN A 110 2.66 2.46 -4.15
CA GLN A 110 3.58 1.45 -3.60
C GLN A 110 3.02 0.80 -2.34
N ILE A 111 2.43 1.55 -1.41
CA ILE A 111 1.78 1.03 -0.20
C ILE A 111 0.62 0.11 -0.58
N ARG A 112 -0.23 0.52 -1.54
CA ARG A 112 -1.31 -0.32 -2.05
C ARG A 112 -0.78 -1.63 -2.65
N ALA A 113 0.26 -1.55 -3.47
CA ALA A 113 0.88 -2.73 -4.06
C ALA A 113 1.46 -3.66 -2.97
N ALA A 114 2.13 -3.09 -1.96
CA ALA A 114 2.66 -3.84 -0.82
C ALA A 114 1.54 -4.52 0.01
N HIS A 115 0.39 -3.86 0.23
CA HIS A 115 -0.76 -4.51 0.87
C HIS A 115 -1.27 -5.73 0.09
N ARG A 116 -1.35 -5.63 -1.24
CA ARG A 116 -1.73 -6.78 -2.09
C ARG A 116 -0.70 -7.89 -2.01
N GLU A 117 0.58 -7.55 -2.05
CA GLU A 117 1.70 -8.49 -1.92
C GLU A 117 1.64 -9.23 -0.57
N VAL A 118 1.45 -8.52 0.54
CA VAL A 118 1.25 -9.11 1.88
C VAL A 118 0.09 -10.09 1.88
N LYS A 119 -1.06 -9.71 1.31
CA LYS A 119 -2.23 -10.59 1.22
C LYS A 119 -1.93 -11.84 0.39
N THR A 120 -1.30 -11.70 -0.76
CA THR A 120 -0.93 -12.84 -1.63
C THR A 120 0.03 -13.78 -0.93
N CYS A 121 1.07 -13.25 -0.27
CA CYS A 121 2.03 -14.05 0.47
C CYS A 121 1.39 -14.70 1.71
N HIS A 122 0.48 -13.99 2.39
CA HIS A 122 -0.31 -14.55 3.48
C HIS A 122 -1.14 -15.74 3.00
N ASP A 123 -1.90 -15.59 1.92
CA ASP A 123 -2.76 -16.64 1.38
C ASP A 123 -1.94 -17.85 0.90
N ALA A 124 -0.75 -17.62 0.34
CA ALA A 124 0.19 -18.67 -0.01
C ALA A 124 0.71 -19.41 1.23
N ALA A 125 1.17 -18.68 2.26
CA ALA A 125 1.65 -19.26 3.50
C ALA A 125 0.52 -20.01 4.25
N ALA A 126 -0.69 -19.47 4.28
CA ALA A 126 -1.86 -20.09 4.90
C ALA A 126 -2.20 -21.46 4.31
N ARG A 127 -1.91 -21.71 3.02
CA ARG A 127 -2.08 -23.04 2.41
C ARG A 127 -1.12 -24.08 3.00
N HIS A 128 0.07 -23.65 3.42
CA HIS A 128 1.08 -24.52 4.02
C HIS A 128 0.89 -24.70 5.52
N PHE A 129 0.64 -23.60 6.23
CA PHE A 129 0.60 -23.59 7.69
C PHE A 129 -0.81 -23.73 8.28
N LYS A 130 -1.86 -23.58 7.46
CA LYS A 130 -3.27 -23.76 7.81
C LYS A 130 -3.61 -23.03 9.12
N ASP A 131 -4.09 -23.76 10.12
CA ASP A 131 -4.50 -23.25 11.43
C ASP A 131 -3.33 -22.64 12.25
N GLY A 132 -2.09 -22.87 11.83
CA GLY A 132 -0.90 -22.25 12.39
C GLY A 132 -0.68 -20.79 11.97
N MET A 133 -1.34 -20.31 10.90
CA MET A 133 -1.10 -18.99 10.34
C MET A 133 -1.35 -17.83 11.33
N PRO A 134 -2.41 -17.82 12.14
CA PRO A 134 -2.61 -16.75 13.13
C PRO A 134 -1.44 -16.61 14.12
N LYS A 135 -0.84 -17.72 14.54
CA LYS A 135 0.34 -17.70 15.43
C LYS A 135 1.56 -17.12 14.73
N ILE A 136 1.73 -17.40 13.44
CA ILE A 136 2.80 -16.85 12.62
C ILE A 136 2.65 -15.34 12.51
N VAL A 137 1.45 -14.86 12.17
CA VAL A 137 1.17 -13.42 12.05
C VAL A 137 1.48 -12.71 13.37
N ALA A 138 1.02 -13.26 14.50
CA ALA A 138 1.31 -12.70 15.82
C ALA A 138 2.83 -12.68 16.13
N MET A 139 3.55 -13.74 15.75
CA MET A 139 4.99 -13.83 15.92
C MET A 139 5.76 -12.79 15.07
N VAL A 140 5.34 -12.56 13.81
CA VAL A 140 5.94 -11.51 12.97
C VAL A 140 5.71 -10.13 13.56
N GLN A 141 4.49 -9.87 14.03
CA GLN A 141 4.16 -8.61 14.65
C GLN A 141 5.02 -8.38 15.91
N ASP A 142 5.17 -9.40 16.77
CA ASP A 142 6.04 -9.34 17.94
C ASP A 142 7.51 -9.04 17.59
N TRP A 143 8.04 -9.63 16.52
CA TRP A 143 9.40 -9.32 16.06
C TRP A 143 9.53 -7.88 15.56
N TYR A 144 8.56 -7.43 14.78
CA TYR A 144 8.51 -6.04 14.31
C TYR A 144 8.45 -5.08 15.50
N ASP A 145 7.54 -5.30 16.45
CA ASP A 145 7.37 -4.45 17.65
C ASP A 145 8.62 -4.41 18.53
N LYS A 146 9.45 -5.45 18.50
CA LYS A 146 10.78 -5.49 19.15
C LYS A 146 11.87 -4.74 18.37
N GLY A 147 11.55 -4.13 17.23
CA GLY A 147 12.49 -3.41 16.38
C GLY A 147 13.36 -4.30 15.48
N LEU A 148 12.96 -5.56 15.25
CA LEU A 148 13.63 -6.45 14.29
C LEU A 148 12.99 -6.26 12.91
N VAL A 149 13.53 -5.33 12.13
CA VAL A 149 12.91 -4.82 10.90
C VAL A 149 13.69 -5.12 9.62
N VAL A 150 14.94 -5.59 9.72
CA VAL A 150 15.84 -5.77 8.57
C VAL A 150 16.04 -7.25 8.26
N PRO A 151 15.46 -7.79 7.17
CA PRO A 151 15.80 -9.13 6.70
C PRO A 151 17.18 -9.11 6.04
N MET A 152 18.03 -10.08 6.37
CA MET A 152 19.40 -10.18 5.85
C MET A 152 19.74 -11.63 5.50
N HIS A 153 20.59 -11.83 4.48
CA HIS A 153 21.16 -13.12 4.17
C HIS A 153 22.68 -13.06 4.34
N GLN A 154 23.21 -13.80 5.32
CA GLN A 154 24.61 -13.81 5.68
C GLN A 154 25.03 -15.23 6.06
N ASP A 155 26.20 -15.68 5.61
CA ASP A 155 26.78 -16.99 5.95
C ASP A 155 25.83 -18.18 5.68
N LYS A 156 25.13 -18.14 4.54
CA LYS A 156 24.10 -19.12 4.12
C LYS A 156 22.89 -19.22 5.06
N LYS A 157 22.73 -18.23 5.95
CA LYS A 157 21.63 -18.12 6.89
C LYS A 157 20.83 -16.87 6.61
N HIS A 158 19.54 -16.97 6.87
CA HIS A 158 18.63 -15.84 6.87
C HIS A 158 18.49 -15.31 8.29
N TRP A 159 18.61 -14.00 8.43
CA TRP A 159 18.54 -13.29 9.69
C TRP A 159 17.45 -12.23 9.63
N LEU A 160 16.86 -11.94 10.78
CA LEU A 160 16.06 -10.74 10.99
C LEU A 160 16.75 -9.90 12.07
N CYS A 161 17.21 -8.72 11.69
CA CYS A 161 18.04 -7.86 12.51
C CYS A 161 17.35 -6.54 12.83
N ASN A 162 17.83 -5.86 13.86
CA ASN A 162 17.52 -4.45 14.05
C ASN A 162 18.26 -3.56 13.04
N ARG A 163 17.79 -2.32 12.86
CA ARG A 163 18.38 -1.36 11.91
C ARG A 163 19.86 -1.06 12.18
N ALA A 164 20.28 -1.09 13.44
CA ALA A 164 21.66 -0.88 13.86
C ALA A 164 22.58 -2.10 13.64
N LEU A 165 22.03 -3.25 13.23
CA LEU A 165 22.74 -4.53 13.03
C LEU A 165 23.49 -5.02 14.28
N THR A 166 23.09 -4.57 15.47
CA THR A 166 23.69 -4.98 16.75
C THR A 166 23.03 -6.22 17.34
N ALA A 167 21.80 -6.52 16.92
CA ALA A 167 21.04 -7.66 17.38
C ALA A 167 20.23 -8.27 16.22
N GLY A 168 20.06 -9.58 16.25
CA GLY A 168 19.26 -10.29 15.26
C GLY A 168 18.96 -11.72 15.65
N MET A 169 18.04 -12.32 14.91
CA MET A 169 17.63 -13.71 15.09
C MET A 169 17.82 -14.52 13.82
N ASP A 170 18.30 -15.76 13.97
CA ASP A 170 18.50 -16.70 12.86
C ASP A 170 17.15 -17.31 12.46
N LEU A 171 16.65 -16.96 11.28
CA LEU A 171 15.42 -17.48 10.69
C LEU A 171 15.60 -18.88 10.07
N SER A 172 16.84 -19.38 10.01
CA SER A 172 17.17 -20.71 9.48
C SER A 172 17.25 -21.77 10.59
N ALA A 173 17.13 -21.34 11.86
CA ALA A 173 17.12 -22.23 13.01
C ALA A 173 15.88 -23.15 13.01
N ARG A 174 16.07 -24.39 13.47
CA ARG A 174 15.01 -25.40 13.56
C ARG A 174 13.89 -24.89 14.47
N GLY A 175 12.66 -24.83 13.94
CA GLY A 175 11.48 -24.32 14.67
C GLY A 175 11.08 -22.89 14.28
N VAL A 176 11.94 -22.14 13.59
CA VAL A 176 11.53 -20.92 12.90
C VAL A 176 10.93 -21.31 11.55
N GLN A 177 9.70 -20.86 11.32
CA GLN A 177 8.87 -21.28 10.19
C GLN A 177 9.65 -21.08 8.88
N GLY A 178 9.87 -22.16 8.13
CA GLY A 178 10.92 -22.24 7.12
C GLY A 178 10.70 -21.42 5.84
N ALA A 179 11.22 -21.93 4.72
CA ALA A 179 11.26 -21.22 3.44
C ALA A 179 9.92 -20.63 2.96
N GLN A 180 8.80 -21.27 3.32
CA GLN A 180 7.45 -20.90 2.89
C GLN A 180 6.86 -19.67 3.62
N PHE A 181 7.40 -19.31 4.78
CA PHE A 181 6.93 -18.16 5.55
C PHE A 181 7.67 -16.86 5.20
N ARG A 182 8.94 -16.96 4.79
CA ARG A 182 9.81 -15.79 4.52
C ARG A 182 9.22 -14.77 3.54
N PRO A 183 8.57 -15.17 2.41
CA PRO A 183 7.96 -14.20 1.51
C PRO A 183 6.90 -13.32 2.20
N TYR A 184 6.15 -13.89 3.16
CA TYR A 184 5.17 -13.12 3.94
C TYR A 184 5.87 -12.14 4.90
N LEU A 185 6.93 -12.57 5.58
CA LEU A 185 7.73 -11.69 6.45
C LEU A 185 8.31 -10.51 5.67
N GLU A 186 8.96 -10.77 4.53
CA GLU A 186 9.58 -9.74 3.70
C GLU A 186 8.53 -8.75 3.16
N ALA A 187 7.39 -9.25 2.66
CA ALA A 187 6.29 -8.42 2.22
C ALA A 187 5.73 -7.55 3.35
N PHE A 188 5.59 -8.11 4.56
CA PHE A 188 5.10 -7.39 5.73
C PHE A 188 6.05 -6.26 6.12
N LEU A 189 7.36 -6.53 6.22
CA LEU A 189 8.36 -5.53 6.60
C LEU A 189 8.45 -4.40 5.58
N LYS A 190 8.40 -4.74 4.28
CA LYS A 190 8.36 -3.76 3.18
C LYS A 190 7.13 -2.84 3.28
N LEU A 191 5.96 -3.41 3.61
CA LEU A 191 4.76 -2.59 3.83
C LEU A 191 4.96 -1.63 5.01
N GLN A 192 5.51 -2.11 6.14
CA GLN A 192 5.74 -1.23 7.29
C GLN A 192 6.76 -0.13 6.97
N GLU A 193 7.84 -0.45 6.26
CA GLU A 193 8.84 0.54 5.84
C GLU A 193 8.21 1.67 5.00
N LEU A 194 7.35 1.33 4.04
CA LEU A 194 6.64 2.33 3.23
C LEU A 194 5.67 3.18 4.07
N ARG A 195 5.02 2.57 5.08
CA ARG A 195 4.13 3.29 6.00
C ARG A 195 4.90 4.21 6.94
N VAL A 196 6.10 3.82 7.38
CA VAL A 196 7.05 4.69 8.10
C VAL A 196 7.48 5.84 7.21
N GLN A 197 7.86 5.57 5.95
CA GLN A 197 8.26 6.60 4.99
C GLN A 197 7.14 7.62 4.74
N LYS A 198 5.88 7.17 4.73
CA LYS A 198 4.70 8.05 4.61
C LYS A 198 4.38 8.79 5.92
N GLY A 199 4.93 8.37 7.05
CA GLY A 199 4.62 8.90 8.37
C GLY A 199 3.29 8.41 8.96
N GLU A 200 2.72 7.32 8.44
CA GLU A 200 1.51 6.71 9.01
C GLU A 200 1.78 6.01 10.34
N ILE A 201 3.00 5.50 10.52
CA ILE A 201 3.46 4.83 11.73
C ILE A 201 4.89 5.27 12.04
N GLN A 202 5.29 5.09 13.30
CA GLN A 202 6.69 5.22 13.70
C GLN A 202 7.35 3.84 13.67
N GLU A 203 8.61 3.79 13.23
CA GLU A 203 9.40 2.57 13.31
C GLU A 203 9.68 2.23 14.78
N PRO A 204 9.41 0.99 15.22
CA PRO A 204 9.71 0.57 16.58
C PRO A 204 11.22 0.59 16.85
N LEU A 205 11.58 1.13 18.01
CA LEU A 205 12.95 1.09 18.50
C LEU A 205 13.26 -0.31 19.01
N TYR A 206 14.50 -0.77 18.76
CA TYR A 206 14.93 -2.07 19.26
C TYR A 206 14.94 -2.09 20.78
N VAL A 207 14.26 -3.07 21.37
CA VAL A 207 14.24 -3.33 22.82
C VAL A 207 15.01 -4.60 23.09
N ASP A 208 16.17 -4.49 23.77
CA ASP A 208 16.91 -5.68 24.22
C ASP A 208 16.10 -6.41 25.29
N PRO A 209 15.70 -7.68 25.07
CA PRO A 209 14.95 -8.46 26.04
C PRO A 209 15.66 -8.60 27.40
N LYS A 210 17.00 -8.55 27.42
CA LYS A 210 17.79 -8.59 28.67
C LYS A 210 17.78 -7.26 29.41
N ALA A 211 17.67 -6.14 28.71
CA ALA A 211 17.59 -4.81 29.32
C ALA A 211 16.19 -4.53 29.90
N ALA A 212 15.12 -5.07 29.30
CA ALA A 212 13.75 -4.94 29.79
C ALA A 212 13.48 -5.74 31.09
N ALA A 213 14.34 -6.68 31.45
CA ALA A 213 14.23 -7.52 32.64
C ALA A 213 14.97 -6.94 33.87
N ALA A 214 15.56 -5.74 33.78
CA ALA A 214 16.15 -5.09 34.95
C ALA A 214 15.04 -4.77 35.96
N PRO A 215 15.13 -5.25 37.22
CA PRO A 215 14.14 -4.92 38.24
C PRO A 215 14.13 -3.40 38.44
N ALA A 216 12.93 -2.84 38.60
CA ALA A 216 12.73 -1.43 38.95
C ALA A 216 13.69 -1.04 40.10
N PRO A 217 14.30 0.16 40.06
CA PRO A 217 15.21 0.57 41.12
C PRO A 217 14.49 0.45 42.46
N ALA A 218 15.07 -0.35 43.37
CA ALA A 218 14.53 -0.53 44.71
C ALA A 218 14.35 0.86 45.33
N ILE A 219 13.10 1.23 45.60
CA ILE A 219 12.79 2.41 46.38
C ILE A 219 13.45 2.17 47.73
N THR A 220 14.56 2.84 47.97
CA THR A 220 15.26 2.76 49.24
C THR A 220 14.34 3.46 50.24
N ALA A 221 13.65 2.68 51.06
CA ALA A 221 12.86 3.20 52.15
C ALA A 221 13.81 4.00 53.05
N VAL A 222 13.68 5.32 53.02
CA VAL A 222 14.36 6.21 53.95
C VAL A 222 13.82 5.86 55.34
N ALA A 223 14.65 5.22 56.16
CA ALA A 223 14.33 5.00 57.57
C ALA A 223 14.20 6.37 58.23
N ALA A 224 12.97 6.76 58.55
CA ALA A 224 12.69 7.93 59.37
C ALA A 224 13.28 7.68 60.77
N GLN A 225 14.38 8.36 61.08
CA GLN A 225 14.88 8.47 62.45
C GLN A 225 13.87 9.30 63.26
N VAL A 226 13.08 8.63 64.07
CA VAL A 226 12.29 9.28 65.13
C VAL A 226 13.25 9.57 66.28
N THR A 227 13.75 10.81 66.31
CA THR A 227 14.41 11.38 67.49
C THR A 227 13.32 12.05 68.33
N GLU A 228 12.73 11.32 69.27
CA GLU A 228 11.98 11.95 70.37
C GLU A 228 13.00 12.39 71.43
N GLN A 229 13.45 13.64 71.31
CA GLN A 229 13.94 14.40 72.45
C GLN A 229 12.76 15.18 73.05
N THR A 230 12.29 14.75 74.21
CA THR A 230 11.54 15.60 75.13
C THR A 230 12.20 15.50 76.50
N GLY A 231 12.98 16.53 76.85
CA GLY A 231 13.37 16.78 78.24
C GLY A 231 12.31 17.65 78.92
N PHE A 232 12.06 17.42 80.22
CA PHE A 232 12.24 18.38 81.33
C PHE A 232 11.67 17.86 82.67
N GLY A 233 12.42 18.10 83.76
CA GLY A 233 12.00 18.09 85.18
C GLY A 233 12.54 16.87 85.96
N PHE A 234 13.49 16.96 86.90
CA PHE A 234 13.87 18.01 87.86
C PHE A 234 15.40 18.11 88.01
#